data_AF-A0A2V9QFQ5-F1
#
_entry.id   AF-A0A2V9QFQ5-F1
#
_cell.length_a   1.000
_cell.length_b   1.000
_cell.length_c   1.000
_cell.angle_alpha   90.00
_cell.angle_beta   90.00
_cell.angle_gamma   90.00
#
_symmetry.space_group_name_H-M   'P 1'
#
loop_
_entity.id
_entity.type
_entity.pdbx_description
1 polymer ?
#
loop_
_entity_poly.entity_id
_entity_poly.type
_entity_poly.pdbx_seq_one_letter_code
_entity_poly.pdbx_strand_id
1 'polypeptide(L)'
;MPYQQYTHCTDSYDGMCGLLPDLWYALGHALVGALIGSGLGALLSGIFGPGAVVFGAAFGFTYGFFDGLCDRFHNHRLLCIEHDQCAVGKIVFQEPASAKSGFDAIDNDYSLNLLLTPHVSTDTRDSVRNDGLQGYHLLRQRFVDLSYQGYVDVPSDYLSRFTGDIGTAIKEGAGGKWSLHCEFEGSRLHYICSYGEGFAPLAAAAAVGAYFACGDGLWGLLCALLALLLIMLISFGLGWAAGGDGSPADSAVDPNSGSVEDGDCIVVSGDLVYDAGHCEGWHEIHPVKYLQKIEGAVGDPDRPSAAQACVQGNLDDPAFRSIATDFINRWCEQLKQAAGARTKAAQQLPENRWYLHPAIDGCEPPSPPPAPA
;
A
#
# COMPACT_ATOMS: atom_id res chain seq x y z
N MET A 1 -14.23 -7.65 5.64
CA MET A 1 -13.30 -7.08 6.64
C MET A 1 -12.85 -5.73 6.10
N PRO A 2 -12.58 -4.70 6.92
CA PRO A 2 -11.92 -3.51 6.42
C PRO A 2 -10.47 -3.89 6.08
N TYR A 3 -10.05 -3.62 4.86
CA TYR A 3 -8.64 -3.64 4.47
C TYR A 3 -7.86 -2.64 5.34
N GLN A 4 -6.56 -2.86 5.52
CA GLN A 4 -5.72 -1.86 6.19
C GLN A 4 -5.51 -0.66 5.27
N GLN A 5 -5.64 0.54 5.84
CA GLN A 5 -5.31 1.77 5.14
C GLN A 5 -4.69 2.77 6.10
N TYR A 6 -3.42 3.10 5.89
CA TYR A 6 -2.69 4.17 6.58
C TYR A 6 -2.26 5.25 5.59
N THR A 7 -2.03 4.91 4.32
CA THR A 7 -1.67 5.83 3.25
C THR A 7 -2.88 6.48 2.60
N HIS A 8 -2.67 7.73 2.20
CA HIS A 8 -3.58 8.63 1.53
C HIS A 8 -2.83 9.29 0.39
N CYS A 9 -3.47 9.33 -0.77
CA CYS A 9 -2.92 10.07 -1.89
C CYS A 9 -3.22 11.57 -1.77
N THR A 10 -2.36 12.39 -2.37
CA THR A 10 -2.50 13.85 -2.47
C THR A 10 -2.65 14.30 -3.93
N ASP A 11 -3.30 15.43 -4.13
CA ASP A 11 -3.47 16.04 -5.46
C ASP A 11 -2.24 16.86 -5.89
N SER A 12 -1.26 17.07 -5.00
CA SER A 12 -0.11 17.93 -5.25
C SER A 12 1.21 17.18 -5.23
N TYR A 13 1.95 17.25 -6.33
CA TYR A 13 3.34 16.79 -6.38
C TYR A 13 4.30 17.87 -5.90
N ASP A 14 5.20 17.51 -5.00
CA ASP A 14 6.17 18.43 -4.42
C ASP A 14 7.59 18.28 -4.98
N GLY A 15 7.80 17.42 -5.96
CA GLY A 15 9.08 17.26 -6.64
C GLY A 15 10.09 16.36 -5.92
N MET A 16 9.71 15.74 -4.80
CA MET A 16 10.60 14.94 -3.98
C MET A 16 10.41 13.44 -4.23
N CYS A 17 11.51 12.71 -4.44
CA CYS A 17 11.50 11.25 -4.61
C CYS A 17 12.58 10.55 -3.77
N GLY A 18 12.27 9.36 -3.27
CA GLY A 18 13.16 8.53 -2.47
C GLY A 18 13.26 8.92 -0.99
N LEU A 19 13.93 8.05 -0.23
CA LEU A 19 14.04 8.14 1.23
C LEU A 19 14.73 9.42 1.74
N LEU A 20 15.71 9.94 1.01
CA LEU A 20 16.51 11.07 1.49
C LEU A 20 15.67 12.35 1.64
N PRO A 21 14.86 12.77 0.64
CA PRO A 21 13.87 13.82 0.84
C PRO A 21 12.91 13.57 2.00
N ASP A 22 12.45 12.34 2.21
CA ASP A 22 11.54 12.03 3.32
C ASP A 22 12.21 12.26 4.69
N LEU A 23 13.48 11.87 4.82
CA LEU A 23 14.29 12.16 6.00
C LEU A 23 14.54 13.66 6.20
N TRP A 24 14.68 14.44 5.12
CA TRP A 24 14.80 15.90 5.22
C TRP A 24 13.49 16.55 5.66
N TYR A 25 12.34 16.05 5.18
CA TYR A 25 11.03 16.51 5.61
C TYR A 25 10.79 16.24 7.10
N ALA A 26 11.10 15.02 7.55
CA ALA A 26 11.08 14.62 8.96
C ALA A 26 12.02 15.49 9.82
N LEU A 27 13.25 15.72 9.35
CA LEU A 27 14.21 16.58 10.06
C LEU A 27 13.73 18.03 10.14
N GLY A 28 13.09 18.56 9.10
CA GLY A 28 12.48 19.88 9.12
C GLY A 28 11.44 20.01 10.25
N HIS A 29 10.55 19.03 10.35
CA HIS A 29 9.56 18.96 11.44
C HIS A 29 10.22 18.79 12.81
N ALA A 30 11.26 17.96 12.91
CA ALA A 30 12.03 17.80 14.14
C ALA A 30 12.65 19.13 14.62
N LEU A 31 13.22 19.92 13.72
CA LEU A 31 13.81 21.22 14.07
C LEU A 31 12.76 22.24 14.49
N VAL A 32 11.62 22.31 13.80
CA VAL A 32 10.50 23.18 14.19
C VAL A 32 9.93 22.75 15.55
N GLY A 33 9.72 21.45 15.75
CA GLY A 33 9.26 20.87 17.00
C GLY A 33 10.22 21.19 18.15
N ALA A 34 11.54 21.05 17.94
CA ALA A 34 12.55 21.41 18.93
C ALA A 34 12.50 22.90 19.31
N LEU A 35 12.31 23.80 18.34
CA LEU A 35 12.17 25.22 18.59
C LEU A 35 10.91 25.52 19.43
N ILE A 36 9.75 25.00 19.04
CA ILE A 36 8.50 25.17 19.78
C ILE A 36 8.62 24.59 21.20
N GLY A 37 9.12 23.37 21.30
CA GLY A 37 9.31 22.68 22.58
C GLY A 37 10.28 23.41 23.50
N SER A 38 11.40 23.93 22.98
CA SER A 38 12.34 24.74 23.76
C SER A 38 11.71 26.03 24.28
N GLY A 39 10.87 26.69 23.47
CA GLY A 39 10.13 27.89 23.87
C GLY A 39 9.16 27.61 25.03
N LEU A 40 8.40 26.51 24.95
CA LEU A 40 7.54 26.06 26.05
C LEU A 40 8.36 25.67 27.30
N GLY A 41 9.47 24.96 27.12
CA GLY A 41 10.39 24.61 28.19
C GLY A 41 10.97 25.84 28.90
N ALA A 42 11.28 26.90 28.16
CA ALA A 42 11.77 28.16 28.72
C ALA A 42 10.71 28.85 29.59
N LEU A 43 9.44 28.87 29.16
CA LEU A 43 8.33 29.38 29.98
C LEU A 43 8.16 28.60 31.29
N LEU A 44 8.39 27.29 31.26
CA LEU A 44 8.26 26.40 32.41
C LEU A 44 9.51 26.31 33.30
N SER A 45 10.63 26.90 32.86
CA SER A 45 11.92 26.82 33.57
C SER A 45 11.90 27.46 34.96
N GLY A 46 11.01 28.43 35.21
CA GLY A 46 10.82 29.02 36.54
C GLY A 46 10.27 28.02 37.58
N ILE A 47 9.64 26.93 37.13
CA ILE A 47 9.05 25.89 38.00
C ILE A 47 9.96 24.65 38.03
N PHE A 48 10.44 24.22 36.87
CA PHE A 48 11.15 22.94 36.72
C PHE A 48 12.66 23.10 36.52
N GLY A 49 13.18 24.32 36.58
CA GLY A 49 14.59 24.63 36.41
C GLY A 49 15.06 24.60 34.94
N PRO A 50 16.38 24.77 34.70
CA PRO A 50 16.94 24.88 33.35
C PRO A 50 16.78 23.58 32.52
N GLY A 51 16.60 22.43 33.16
CA GLY A 51 16.33 21.16 32.49
C GLY A 51 15.04 21.16 31.66
N ALA A 52 14.08 22.04 31.97
CA ALA A 52 12.83 22.16 31.23
C ALA A 52 13.04 22.56 29.75
N VAL A 53 14.05 23.38 29.46
CA VAL A 53 14.38 23.78 28.08
C VAL A 53 14.93 22.60 27.29
N VAL A 54 15.86 21.83 27.89
CA VAL A 54 16.45 20.63 27.28
C VAL A 54 15.36 19.57 27.06
N PHE A 55 14.47 19.38 28.04
CA PHE A 55 13.33 18.49 27.93
C PHE A 55 12.44 18.89 26.75
N GLY A 56 12.01 20.15 26.70
CA GLY A 56 11.14 20.65 25.65
C GLY A 56 11.76 20.51 24.26
N ALA A 57 13.05 20.85 24.11
CA ALA A 57 13.77 20.70 22.86
C ALA A 57 13.85 19.23 22.41
N ALA A 58 14.22 18.32 23.32
CA ALA A 58 14.34 16.89 23.03
C ALA A 58 12.98 16.25 22.70
N PHE A 59 11.93 16.58 23.47
CA PHE A 59 10.57 16.11 23.21
C PHE A 59 10.09 16.57 21.83
N GLY A 60 10.19 17.88 21.57
CA GLY A 60 9.74 18.47 20.31
C GLY A 60 10.53 17.94 19.11
N PHE A 61 11.83 17.71 19.26
CA PHE A 61 12.65 17.09 18.22
C PHE A 61 12.19 15.66 17.91
N THR A 62 12.07 14.80 18.93
CA THR A 62 11.69 13.39 18.71
C THR A 62 10.28 13.29 18.16
N TYR A 63 9.31 13.98 18.77
CA TYR A 63 7.93 13.98 18.29
C TYR A 63 7.87 14.50 16.85
N GLY A 64 8.45 15.68 16.58
CA GLY A 64 8.43 16.27 15.25
C GLY A 64 9.14 15.42 14.19
N PHE A 65 10.20 14.70 14.54
CA PHE A 65 10.85 13.79 13.60
C PHE A 65 9.91 12.68 13.15
N PHE A 66 9.27 11.98 14.10
CA PHE A 66 8.36 10.90 13.76
C PHE A 66 7.12 11.43 13.07
N ASP A 67 6.44 12.43 13.63
CA ASP A 67 5.26 13.09 13.02
C ASP A 67 5.52 13.48 11.55
N GLY A 68 6.65 14.15 11.26
CA GLY A 68 7.03 14.51 9.90
C GLY A 68 7.33 13.30 9.01
N LEU A 69 7.99 12.26 9.53
CA LEU A 69 8.21 11.01 8.77
C LEU A 69 6.88 10.34 8.39
N CYS A 70 5.94 10.28 9.34
CA CYS A 70 4.63 9.66 9.14
C CYS A 70 3.79 10.46 8.16
N ASP A 71 3.72 11.77 8.35
CA ASP A 71 2.98 12.67 7.48
C ASP A 71 3.50 12.57 6.04
N ARG A 72 4.82 12.52 5.87
CA ARG A 72 5.42 12.36 4.55
C ARG A 72 4.98 11.08 3.85
N PHE A 73 5.21 9.94 4.50
CA PHE A 73 4.93 8.64 3.91
C PHE A 73 3.43 8.38 3.75
N HIS A 74 2.62 8.73 4.74
CA HIS A 74 1.20 8.44 4.73
C HIS A 74 0.39 9.45 3.92
N ASN A 75 0.79 10.73 3.80
CA ASN A 75 -0.08 11.76 3.20
C ASN A 75 0.48 12.42 1.95
N HIS A 76 1.79 12.30 1.69
CA HIS A 76 2.45 13.10 0.65
C HIS A 76 3.20 12.29 -0.41
N ARG A 77 3.47 11.00 -0.17
CA ARG A 77 4.20 10.14 -1.10
C ARG A 77 3.38 9.73 -2.33
N LEU A 78 2.10 9.44 -2.15
CA LEU A 78 1.22 8.96 -3.22
C LEU A 78 0.46 10.10 -3.87
N LEU A 79 0.42 10.16 -5.20
CA LEU A 79 -0.39 11.12 -5.96
C LEU A 79 -1.69 10.49 -6.41
N CYS A 80 -2.82 11.17 -6.19
CA CYS A 80 -4.12 10.66 -6.63
C CYS A 80 -4.24 10.71 -8.16
N ILE A 81 -4.56 9.57 -8.78
CA ILE A 81 -4.99 9.53 -10.18
C ILE A 81 -6.50 9.35 -10.24
N GLU A 82 -7.00 8.26 -9.65
CA GLU A 82 -8.42 7.95 -9.62
C GLU A 82 -8.75 6.98 -8.48
N HIS A 83 -9.92 7.13 -7.86
CA HIS A 83 -10.34 6.26 -6.76
C HIS A 83 -11.06 5.01 -7.24
N ASP A 84 -10.99 3.95 -6.43
CA ASP A 84 -11.76 2.71 -6.58
C ASP A 84 -11.72 2.12 -8.00
N GLN A 85 -10.54 2.15 -8.61
CA GLN A 85 -10.28 1.55 -9.91
C GLN A 85 -10.30 0.03 -9.82
N CYS A 86 -10.68 -0.62 -10.91
CA CYS A 86 -10.77 -2.07 -11.02
C CYS A 86 -9.74 -2.56 -12.05
N ALA A 87 -9.02 -3.62 -11.70
CA ALA A 87 -8.10 -4.28 -12.61
C ALA A 87 -8.33 -5.79 -12.58
N VAL A 88 -8.44 -6.38 -13.76
CA VAL A 88 -8.55 -7.82 -13.99
C VAL A 88 -7.30 -8.30 -14.70
N GLY A 89 -6.58 -9.24 -14.11
CA GLY A 89 -5.28 -9.66 -14.63
C GLY A 89 -4.75 -10.93 -13.99
N LYS A 90 -3.71 -11.47 -14.62
CA LYS A 90 -3.00 -12.64 -14.13
C LYS A 90 -1.81 -12.19 -13.29
N ILE A 91 -1.63 -12.76 -12.11
CA ILE A 91 -0.44 -12.51 -11.29
C ILE A 91 0.76 -13.04 -12.05
N VAL A 92 1.69 -12.15 -12.41
CA VAL A 92 2.96 -12.54 -13.02
C VAL A 92 3.98 -12.85 -11.94
N PHE A 93 4.09 -12.01 -10.92
CA PHE A 93 4.94 -12.28 -9.75
C PHE A 93 4.44 -11.54 -8.52
N GLN A 94 4.87 -12.04 -7.37
CA GLN A 94 4.63 -11.49 -6.04
C GLN A 94 5.93 -10.93 -5.46
N GLU A 95 5.82 -9.81 -4.76
CA GLU A 95 6.88 -9.19 -3.97
C GLU A 95 6.44 -9.17 -2.50
N PRO A 96 6.67 -10.25 -1.75
CA PRO A 96 6.32 -10.26 -0.33
C PRO A 96 7.21 -9.28 0.43
N ALA A 97 6.70 -8.72 1.53
CA ALA A 97 7.45 -7.81 2.40
C ALA A 97 8.81 -8.39 2.86
N SER A 98 8.91 -9.72 3.02
CA SER A 98 10.15 -10.41 3.38
C SER A 98 11.24 -10.37 2.29
N ALA A 99 10.90 -10.02 1.05
CA ALA A 99 11.86 -9.86 -0.05
C ALA A 99 12.50 -8.46 -0.06
N LYS A 100 11.88 -7.47 0.60
CA LYS A 100 12.42 -6.12 0.77
C LYS A 100 13.58 -6.17 1.79
N SER A 101 14.58 -5.30 1.63
CA SER A 101 15.75 -5.28 2.52
C SER A 101 16.21 -3.86 2.83
N GLY A 102 17.02 -3.70 3.88
CA GLY A 102 17.54 -2.38 4.28
C GLY A 102 16.41 -1.42 4.63
N PHE A 103 16.44 -0.21 4.07
CA PHE A 103 15.41 0.80 4.31
C PHE A 103 14.12 0.54 3.55
N ASP A 104 14.18 -0.18 2.42
CA ASP A 104 12.98 -0.51 1.64
C ASP A 104 12.04 -1.42 2.43
N ALA A 105 12.55 -2.19 3.39
CA ALA A 105 11.75 -3.03 4.28
C ALA A 105 10.97 -2.24 5.35
N ILE A 106 11.12 -0.92 5.44
CA ILE A 106 10.24 -0.05 6.25
C ILE A 106 8.83 -0.03 5.65
N ASP A 107 8.78 0.11 4.32
CA ASP A 107 7.60 -0.10 3.50
C ASP A 107 7.40 -1.62 3.41
N ASN A 108 6.52 -2.15 4.26
CA ASN A 108 6.31 -3.58 4.39
C ASN A 108 5.03 -4.05 3.71
N ASP A 109 4.69 -3.35 2.64
CA ASP A 109 3.57 -3.68 1.79
C ASP A 109 3.89 -4.97 1.03
N TYR A 110 2.86 -5.78 0.84
CA TYR A 110 2.94 -6.95 -0.02
C TYR A 110 2.45 -6.53 -1.40
N SER A 111 3.23 -6.81 -2.43
CA SER A 111 2.91 -6.32 -3.77
C SER A 111 2.64 -7.48 -4.74
N LEU A 112 1.64 -7.28 -5.61
CA LEU A 112 1.32 -8.12 -6.74
C LEU A 112 1.58 -7.35 -8.03
N ASN A 113 2.14 -8.04 -9.01
CA ASN A 113 2.29 -7.51 -10.35
C ASN A 113 1.35 -8.26 -11.27
N LEU A 114 0.46 -7.51 -11.94
CA LEU A 114 -0.59 -8.07 -12.80
C LEU A 114 -0.29 -7.84 -14.27
N LEU A 115 -0.27 -8.92 -15.04
CA LEU A 115 -0.45 -8.85 -16.48
C LEU A 115 -1.94 -8.63 -16.76
N LEU A 116 -2.27 -7.41 -17.17
CA LEU A 116 -3.65 -6.99 -17.39
C LEU A 116 -4.32 -7.80 -18.50
N THR A 117 -5.55 -8.24 -18.27
CA THR A 117 -6.38 -8.86 -19.31
C THR A 117 -6.69 -7.83 -20.39
N PRO A 118 -6.54 -8.14 -21.69
CA PRO A 118 -6.31 -9.46 -22.27
C PRO A 118 -4.88 -9.74 -22.76
N HIS A 119 -3.89 -9.07 -22.20
CA HIS A 119 -2.52 -9.10 -22.69
C HIS A 119 -1.75 -10.38 -22.37
N VAL A 120 -0.83 -10.73 -23.26
CA VAL A 120 0.14 -11.81 -23.09
C VAL A 120 1.53 -11.26 -22.75
N SER A 121 2.40 -12.08 -22.18
CA SER A 121 3.75 -11.64 -21.75
C SER A 121 4.66 -11.18 -22.89
N THR A 122 4.30 -11.48 -24.14
CA THR A 122 5.03 -11.03 -25.35
C THR A 122 4.56 -9.67 -25.86
N ASP A 123 3.48 -9.10 -25.31
CA ASP A 123 2.97 -7.80 -25.73
C ASP A 123 3.95 -6.68 -25.37
N THR A 124 3.95 -5.63 -26.20
CA THR A 124 4.82 -4.47 -26.03
C THR A 124 4.15 -3.41 -25.16
N ARG A 125 4.95 -2.46 -24.63
CA ARG A 125 4.44 -1.30 -23.88
C ARG A 125 3.30 -0.64 -24.59
N ASP A 126 3.57 -0.32 -25.85
CA ASP A 126 2.75 0.58 -26.60
C ASP A 126 1.46 -0.13 -26.98
N SER A 127 1.49 -1.46 -27.16
CA SER A 127 0.27 -2.25 -27.32
C SER A 127 -0.58 -2.29 -26.05
N VAL A 128 0.02 -2.41 -24.86
CA VAL A 128 -0.73 -2.41 -23.58
C VAL A 128 -1.29 -1.02 -23.28
N ARG A 129 -0.46 0.03 -23.37
CA ARG A 129 -0.87 1.43 -23.07
C ARG A 129 -1.88 1.99 -24.07
N ASN A 130 -2.01 1.41 -25.25
CA ASN A 130 -2.94 1.87 -26.30
C ASN A 130 -3.99 0.80 -26.64
N ASP A 131 -4.23 -0.17 -25.76
CA ASP A 131 -5.20 -1.24 -25.97
C ASP A 131 -6.64 -0.71 -26.15
N GLY A 132 -6.93 0.46 -25.58
CA GLY A 132 -8.29 1.01 -25.47
C GLY A 132 -9.18 0.21 -24.53
N LEU A 133 -8.58 -0.56 -23.63
CA LEU A 133 -9.20 -1.32 -22.55
C LEU A 133 -8.52 -0.90 -21.23
N GLN A 134 -8.14 -1.85 -20.36
CA GLN A 134 -7.62 -1.55 -19.03
C GLN A 134 -6.23 -0.91 -19.06
N GLY A 135 -5.34 -1.34 -19.97
CA GLY A 135 -3.97 -0.84 -20.03
C GLY A 135 -3.90 0.65 -20.35
N TYR A 136 -4.77 1.13 -21.25
CA TYR A 136 -4.92 2.54 -21.56
C TYR A 136 -5.35 3.39 -20.36
N HIS A 137 -6.21 2.86 -19.48
CA HIS A 137 -6.70 3.62 -18.33
C HIS A 137 -5.73 3.57 -17.15
N LEU A 138 -5.16 2.39 -16.88
CA LEU A 138 -4.38 2.11 -15.66
C LEU A 138 -2.88 2.39 -15.83
N LEU A 139 -2.32 2.22 -17.04
CA LEU A 139 -0.86 2.32 -17.27
C LEU A 139 -0.45 3.51 -18.13
N ARG A 140 -1.40 4.31 -18.62
CA ARG A 140 -1.09 5.50 -19.41
C ARG A 140 -0.46 6.57 -18.53
N GLN A 141 0.72 7.03 -18.93
CA GLN A 141 1.46 8.13 -18.32
C GLN A 141 0.55 9.36 -18.13
N ARG A 142 0.44 9.83 -16.87
CA ARG A 142 -0.33 11.04 -16.51
C ARG A 142 0.59 12.23 -16.18
N PHE A 143 1.80 11.95 -15.71
CA PHE A 143 2.78 12.96 -15.31
C PHE A 143 3.94 13.02 -16.34
N VAL A 144 4.22 14.21 -16.85
CA VAL A 144 5.06 14.42 -18.05
C VAL A 144 6.55 14.39 -17.71
N ASP A 145 6.89 14.72 -16.47
CA ASP A 145 8.22 14.81 -15.88
C ASP A 145 8.67 13.54 -15.14
N LEU A 146 7.74 12.61 -14.94
CA LEU A 146 7.86 11.46 -14.05
C LEU A 146 7.53 10.17 -14.82
N SER A 147 8.27 9.96 -15.92
CA SER A 147 7.96 8.88 -16.86
C SER A 147 8.10 7.51 -16.19
N TYR A 148 6.97 6.86 -15.88
CA TYR A 148 6.93 5.43 -15.58
C TYR A 148 7.64 4.68 -16.71
N GLN A 149 8.85 4.19 -16.44
CA GLN A 149 9.64 3.46 -17.44
C GLN A 149 9.25 1.96 -17.49
N GLY A 150 8.37 1.49 -16.59
CA GLY A 150 8.21 0.05 -16.32
C GLY A 150 9.46 -0.50 -15.63
N TYR A 151 9.50 -1.80 -15.31
CA TYR A 151 10.79 -2.41 -14.97
C TYR A 151 11.65 -2.41 -16.23
N VAL A 152 12.65 -1.54 -16.26
CA VAL A 152 13.49 -1.32 -17.44
C VAL A 152 14.47 -2.48 -17.60
N ASP A 153 14.38 -3.15 -18.74
CA ASP A 153 15.38 -4.01 -19.37
C ASP A 153 16.21 -4.95 -18.47
N VAL A 154 15.74 -6.20 -18.37
CA VAL A 154 16.65 -7.30 -18.10
C VAL A 154 17.46 -7.61 -19.36
N PRO A 155 18.80 -7.68 -19.26
CA PRO A 155 19.69 -7.98 -20.37
C PRO A 155 19.30 -9.23 -21.16
N SER A 156 19.36 -9.16 -22.49
CA SER A 156 18.97 -10.25 -23.38
C SER A 156 19.85 -11.50 -23.29
N ASP A 157 21.07 -11.38 -22.75
CA ASP A 157 21.98 -12.50 -22.49
C ASP A 157 21.59 -13.31 -21.24
N TYR A 158 20.79 -12.72 -20.33
CA TYR A 158 20.22 -13.40 -19.17
C TYR A 158 19.10 -14.37 -19.56
N LEU A 159 18.22 -13.99 -20.50
CA LEU A 159 17.12 -14.83 -21.01
C LEU A 159 17.59 -16.11 -21.74
N SER A 160 18.80 -16.10 -22.31
CA SER A 160 19.36 -17.23 -23.06
C SER A 160 19.85 -18.41 -22.20
N ARG A 161 19.93 -18.22 -20.87
CA ARG A 161 20.42 -19.23 -19.92
C ARG A 161 19.31 -20.02 -19.22
N PHE A 162 18.04 -19.70 -19.48
CA PHE A 162 16.90 -20.32 -18.83
C PHE A 162 16.22 -21.34 -19.73
N THR A 163 16.52 -22.62 -19.51
CA THR A 163 15.78 -23.78 -20.02
C THR A 163 14.74 -24.31 -19.02
N GLY A 164 14.45 -23.51 -17.97
CA GLY A 164 13.58 -23.88 -16.86
C GLY A 164 12.24 -23.13 -16.86
N ASP A 165 11.33 -23.69 -16.06
CA ASP A 165 9.97 -23.25 -15.73
C ASP A 165 9.72 -21.73 -15.80
N ILE A 166 8.60 -21.35 -16.42
CA ILE A 166 8.12 -19.98 -16.68
C ILE A 166 8.14 -19.10 -15.43
N GLY A 167 7.95 -19.69 -14.25
CA GLY A 167 8.01 -18.98 -12.96
C GLY A 167 9.37 -18.33 -12.65
N THR A 168 10.47 -18.82 -13.23
CA THR A 168 11.82 -18.26 -12.97
C THR A 168 12.15 -17.10 -13.91
N ALA A 169 11.74 -17.18 -15.18
CA ALA A 169 11.95 -16.11 -16.15
C ALA A 169 11.12 -14.85 -15.83
N ILE A 170 9.96 -15.01 -15.18
CA ILE A 170 9.11 -13.90 -14.79
C ILE A 170 9.69 -13.13 -13.59
N LYS A 171 10.28 -13.83 -12.61
CA LYS A 171 10.95 -13.22 -11.44
C LYS A 171 12.21 -12.43 -11.79
N GLU A 172 12.85 -12.78 -12.90
CA GLU A 172 14.07 -12.11 -13.38
C GLU A 172 13.81 -11.26 -14.63
N GLY A 173 12.60 -10.70 -14.80
CA GLY A 173 12.36 -9.58 -15.72
C GLY A 173 11.70 -9.86 -17.07
N ALA A 174 11.24 -11.08 -17.34
CA ALA A 174 10.45 -11.35 -18.55
C ALA A 174 8.96 -10.97 -18.39
N GLY A 175 8.42 -10.95 -17.16
CA GLY A 175 7.03 -10.51 -16.90
C GLY A 175 6.91 -9.04 -16.50
N GLY A 176 8.04 -8.36 -16.26
CA GLY A 176 8.09 -7.03 -15.63
C GLY A 176 7.98 -5.84 -16.59
N LYS A 177 7.92 -6.06 -17.92
CA LYS A 177 7.96 -4.90 -18.81
C LYS A 177 6.69 -4.04 -18.68
N TRP A 178 5.49 -4.61 -18.50
CA TRP A 178 4.22 -3.87 -18.47
C TRP A 178 3.18 -4.48 -17.52
N SER A 179 3.57 -4.75 -16.27
CA SER A 179 2.61 -5.12 -15.22
C SER A 179 1.98 -3.88 -14.58
N LEU A 180 0.77 -4.05 -14.08
CA LEU A 180 0.18 -3.14 -13.10
C LEU A 180 0.62 -3.60 -11.71
N HIS A 181 1.27 -2.71 -10.98
CA HIS A 181 1.65 -2.93 -9.59
C HIS A 181 0.43 -2.73 -8.68
N CYS A 182 0.27 -3.56 -7.66
CA CYS A 182 -0.87 -3.55 -6.75
C CYS A 182 -0.37 -3.88 -5.34
N GLU A 183 -0.56 -2.98 -4.38
CA GLU A 183 0.00 -3.11 -3.05
C GLU A 183 -1.07 -3.32 -1.97
N PHE A 184 -0.82 -4.30 -1.12
CA PHE A 184 -1.60 -4.58 0.09
C PHE A 184 -0.83 -3.99 1.25
N GLU A 185 -1.45 -3.01 1.90
CA GLU A 185 -0.76 -2.16 2.85
C GLU A 185 -0.38 -2.91 4.14
N GLY A 186 0.88 -2.74 4.54
CA GLY A 186 1.44 -3.18 5.80
C GLY A 186 1.37 -2.07 6.86
N SER A 187 1.66 -2.43 8.10
CA SER A 187 1.50 -1.53 9.26
C SER A 187 2.83 -1.06 9.88
N ARG A 188 3.98 -1.48 9.34
CA ARG A 188 5.28 -1.29 10.02
C ARG A 188 5.63 0.18 10.22
N LEU A 189 5.48 0.99 9.19
CA LEU A 189 5.76 2.40 9.32
C LEU A 189 4.81 3.07 10.32
N HIS A 190 3.52 2.75 10.26
CA HIS A 190 2.53 3.25 11.22
C HIS A 190 2.91 2.94 12.68
N TYR A 191 3.44 1.74 12.95
CA TYR A 191 3.94 1.39 14.28
C TYR A 191 5.26 2.09 14.63
N ILE A 192 6.22 2.21 13.71
CA ILE A 192 7.46 2.98 13.94
C ILE A 192 7.13 4.41 14.37
N CYS A 193 6.21 5.03 13.65
CA CYS A 193 5.62 6.32 13.93
C CYS A 193 4.99 6.40 15.32
N SER A 194 4.01 5.53 15.60
CA SER A 194 3.25 5.53 16.85
C SER A 194 4.14 5.32 18.08
N TYR A 195 5.12 4.41 18.00
CA TYR A 195 6.11 4.21 19.05
C TYR A 195 7.04 5.41 19.17
N GLY A 196 7.50 5.96 18.05
CA GLY A 196 8.34 7.15 18.03
C GLY A 196 7.73 8.34 18.78
N GLU A 197 6.48 8.66 18.47
CA GLU A 197 5.72 9.73 19.13
C GLU A 197 5.43 9.40 20.60
N GLY A 198 4.98 8.17 20.89
CA GLY A 198 4.64 7.73 22.25
C GLY A 198 5.85 7.70 23.20
N PHE A 199 7.05 7.46 22.68
CA PHE A 199 8.30 7.46 23.46
C PHE A 199 9.01 8.81 23.51
N ALA A 200 8.52 9.85 22.83
CA ALA A 200 9.12 11.19 22.87
C ALA A 200 9.30 11.75 24.30
N PRO A 201 8.37 11.56 25.26
CA PRO A 201 8.59 11.98 26.65
C PRO A 201 9.75 11.24 27.34
N LEU A 202 9.92 9.94 27.05
CA LEU A 202 11.02 9.15 27.59
C LEU A 202 12.36 9.61 26.99
N ALA A 203 12.40 9.86 25.68
CA ALA A 203 13.56 10.40 24.99
C ALA A 203 14.00 11.74 25.60
N ALA A 204 13.05 12.62 25.87
CA ALA A 204 13.29 13.90 26.53
C ALA A 204 13.81 13.76 27.96
N ALA A 205 13.22 12.89 28.78
CA ALA A 205 13.68 12.63 30.14
C ALA A 205 15.11 12.06 30.15
N ALA A 206 15.41 11.11 29.25
CA ALA A 206 16.74 10.52 29.11
C ALA A 206 17.78 11.57 28.68
N ALA A 207 17.43 12.44 27.73
CA ALA A 207 18.30 13.54 27.29
C ALA A 207 18.65 14.50 28.42
N VAL A 208 17.67 14.90 29.25
CA VAL A 208 17.90 15.76 30.42
C VAL A 208 18.81 15.07 31.44
N GLY A 209 18.53 13.80 31.77
CA GLY A 209 19.35 13.03 32.71
C GLY A 209 20.79 12.90 32.24
N ALA A 210 21.00 12.58 30.95
CA ALA A 210 22.30 12.46 30.33
C ALA A 210 23.05 13.80 30.27
N TYR A 211 22.34 14.90 30.01
CA TYR A 211 22.90 16.25 30.01
C TYR A 211 23.55 16.57 31.37
N PHE A 212 22.82 16.41 32.46
CA PHE A 212 23.35 16.71 33.80
C PHE A 212 24.38 15.69 34.29
N ALA A 213 24.25 14.42 33.90
CA ALA A 213 25.19 13.37 34.31
C ALA A 213 26.60 13.54 33.71
N CYS A 214 26.69 14.07 32.48
CA CYS A 214 27.98 14.31 31.81
C CYS A 214 28.57 15.70 32.07
N GLY A 215 27.91 16.51 32.90
CA GLY A 215 28.30 17.88 33.21
C GLY A 215 27.84 18.89 32.16
N ASP A 216 28.04 20.17 32.45
CA ASP A 216 27.49 21.26 31.64
C ASP A 216 28.25 21.47 30.32
N GLY A 217 27.62 22.21 29.41
CA GLY A 217 28.24 22.65 28.15
C GLY A 217 28.22 21.58 27.07
N LEU A 218 29.31 21.51 26.29
CA LEU A 218 29.38 20.68 25.08
C LEU A 218 29.30 19.17 25.39
N TRP A 219 29.86 18.73 26.52
CA TRP A 219 29.84 17.31 26.89
C TRP A 219 28.44 16.85 27.33
N GLY A 220 27.75 17.63 28.16
CA GLY A 220 26.34 17.39 28.48
C GLY A 220 25.47 17.30 27.23
N LEU A 221 25.66 18.23 26.28
CA LEU A 221 24.91 18.21 25.02
C LEU A 221 25.17 16.93 24.21
N LEU A 222 26.44 16.50 24.09
CA LEU A 222 26.78 15.28 23.38
C LEU A 222 26.14 14.04 24.03
N CYS A 223 26.15 13.95 25.37
CA CYS A 223 25.48 12.87 26.08
C CYS A 223 23.95 12.91 25.89
N ALA A 224 23.34 14.09 25.89
CA ALA A 224 21.91 14.25 25.63
C ALA A 224 21.53 13.78 24.22
N LEU A 225 22.33 14.13 23.20
CA LEU A 225 22.13 13.69 21.82
C LEU A 225 22.29 12.17 21.66
N LEU A 226 23.27 11.56 22.33
CA LEU A 226 23.45 10.11 22.33
C LEU A 226 22.28 9.38 23.01
N ALA A 227 21.78 9.91 24.14
CA ALA A 227 20.61 9.36 24.81
C ALA A 227 19.36 9.48 23.93
N LEU A 228 19.17 10.62 23.27
CA LEU A 228 18.08 10.86 22.32
C LEU A 228 18.11 9.83 21.18
N LEU A 229 19.26 9.70 20.52
CA LEU A 229 19.46 8.76 19.42
C LEU A 229 19.19 7.31 19.86
N LEU A 230 19.67 6.93 21.05
CA LEU A 230 19.43 5.59 21.59
C LEU A 230 17.94 5.31 21.77
N ILE A 231 17.18 6.24 22.36
CA ILE A 231 15.73 6.05 22.54
C ILE A 231 15.01 6.03 21.18
N MET A 232 15.39 6.89 20.23
CA MET A 232 14.80 6.85 18.88
C MET A 232 15.05 5.51 18.17
N LEU A 233 16.25 4.94 18.29
CA LEU A 233 16.57 3.61 17.76
C LEU A 233 15.78 2.50 18.45
N ILE A 234 15.55 2.61 19.77
CA ILE A 234 14.69 1.68 20.51
C ILE A 234 13.24 1.79 20.01
N SER A 235 12.71 3.00 19.86
CA SER A 235 11.35 3.22 19.33
C SER A 235 11.20 2.64 17.93
N PHE A 236 12.19 2.87 17.06
CA PHE A 236 12.24 2.28 15.73
C PHE A 236 12.23 0.75 15.78
N GLY A 237 13.09 0.14 16.61
CA GLY A 237 13.16 -1.32 16.76
C GLY A 237 11.88 -1.94 17.32
N LEU A 238 11.21 -1.26 18.27
CA LEU A 238 9.92 -1.70 18.81
C LEU A 238 8.80 -1.58 17.78
N GLY A 239 8.70 -0.45 17.09
CA GLY A 239 7.72 -0.27 16.02
C GLY A 239 7.94 -1.24 14.86
N TRP A 240 9.20 -1.49 14.50
CA TRP A 240 9.57 -2.51 13.52
C TRP A 240 9.04 -3.90 13.91
N ALA A 241 9.26 -4.31 15.16
CA ALA A 241 8.84 -5.60 15.67
C ALA A 241 7.32 -5.72 15.87
N ALA A 242 6.62 -4.60 16.08
CA ALA A 242 5.16 -4.55 16.20
C ALA A 242 4.45 -4.53 14.84
N GLY A 243 5.12 -4.04 13.80
CA GLY A 243 4.60 -3.96 12.45
C GLY A 243 4.30 -5.33 11.82
N GLY A 244 3.06 -5.49 11.35
CA GLY A 244 2.64 -6.62 10.51
C GLY A 244 2.79 -6.31 9.02
N ASP A 245 3.26 -7.29 8.25
CA ASP A 245 3.35 -7.24 6.79
C ASP A 245 1.97 -7.17 6.14
N GLY A 246 1.89 -6.47 5.01
CA GLY A 246 0.70 -6.49 4.18
C GLY A 246 0.37 -7.90 3.72
N SER A 247 -0.91 -8.17 3.45
CA SER A 247 -1.36 -9.50 3.03
C SER A 247 -2.54 -9.44 2.05
N PRO A 248 -2.55 -10.29 0.99
CA PRO A 248 -3.73 -10.50 0.16
C PRO A 248 -5.00 -10.84 0.95
N ALA A 249 -4.84 -11.55 2.07
CA ALA A 249 -5.95 -11.98 2.92
C ALA A 249 -6.72 -10.80 3.55
N ASP A 250 -6.07 -9.63 3.72
CA ASP A 250 -6.69 -8.45 4.32
C ASP A 250 -7.76 -7.82 3.41
N SER A 251 -7.63 -8.03 2.10
CA SER A 251 -8.55 -7.50 1.08
C SER A 251 -9.34 -8.59 0.35
N ALA A 252 -9.08 -9.88 0.66
CA ALA A 252 -9.78 -11.02 0.10
C ALA A 252 -11.25 -11.06 0.54
N VAL A 253 -12.16 -11.26 -0.42
CA VAL A 253 -13.61 -11.37 -0.11
C VAL A 253 -14.11 -12.79 0.11
N ASP A 254 -13.27 -13.78 -0.21
CA ASP A 254 -13.55 -15.18 0.06
C ASP A 254 -12.27 -15.88 0.57
N PRO A 255 -12.40 -17.02 1.26
CA PRO A 255 -11.25 -17.70 1.85
C PRO A 255 -10.18 -18.15 0.85
N ASN A 256 -10.56 -18.48 -0.39
CA ASN A 256 -9.61 -18.95 -1.41
C ASN A 256 -8.79 -17.79 -1.96
N SER A 257 -9.36 -16.59 -2.00
CA SER A 257 -8.68 -15.37 -2.45
C SER A 257 -7.62 -14.87 -1.48
N GLY A 258 -7.58 -15.35 -0.24
CA GLY A 258 -6.52 -14.99 0.72
C GLY A 258 -5.17 -15.67 0.46
N SER A 259 -5.13 -16.70 -0.39
CA SER A 259 -3.93 -17.45 -0.77
C SER A 259 -3.75 -17.44 -2.28
N VAL A 260 -3.31 -16.31 -2.81
CA VAL A 260 -3.00 -16.15 -4.25
C VAL A 260 -1.60 -16.64 -4.58
N GLU A 261 -1.44 -17.16 -5.80
CA GLU A 261 -0.19 -17.67 -6.34
C GLU A 261 0.16 -17.05 -7.71
N ASP A 262 1.43 -17.17 -8.11
CA ASP A 262 1.87 -16.76 -9.44
C ASP A 262 1.07 -17.54 -10.49
N GLY A 263 0.47 -16.83 -11.43
CA GLY A 263 -0.36 -17.38 -12.49
C GLY A 263 -1.86 -17.43 -12.19
N ASP A 264 -2.29 -17.11 -10.97
CA ASP A 264 -3.71 -16.93 -10.68
C ASP A 264 -4.29 -15.75 -11.45
N CYS A 265 -5.51 -15.93 -11.98
CA CYS A 265 -6.30 -14.82 -12.52
C CYS A 265 -7.11 -14.22 -11.38
N ILE A 266 -7.01 -12.91 -11.22
CA ILE A 266 -7.65 -12.18 -10.13
C ILE A 266 -8.35 -10.94 -10.67
N VAL A 267 -9.27 -10.43 -9.86
CA VAL A 267 -9.71 -9.03 -9.92
C VAL A 267 -9.32 -8.33 -8.63
N VAL A 268 -8.77 -7.15 -8.77
CA VAL A 268 -8.46 -6.25 -7.66
C VAL A 268 -9.18 -4.93 -7.83
N SER A 269 -9.44 -4.24 -6.73
CA SER A 269 -9.88 -2.86 -6.75
C SER A 269 -9.27 -2.06 -5.62
N GLY A 270 -8.95 -0.79 -5.88
CA GLY A 270 -8.35 0.13 -4.93
C GLY A 270 -8.14 1.52 -5.55
N ASP A 271 -7.36 2.37 -4.90
CA ASP A 271 -7.05 3.68 -5.46
C ASP A 271 -5.92 3.55 -6.49
N LEU A 272 -6.13 4.06 -7.70
CA LEU A 272 -5.06 4.20 -8.68
C LEU A 272 -4.27 5.45 -8.31
N VAL A 273 -3.00 5.23 -7.97
CA VAL A 273 -2.09 6.27 -7.53
C VAL A 273 -0.82 6.25 -8.38
N TYR A 274 -0.08 7.35 -8.29
CA TYR A 274 1.30 7.40 -8.70
C TYR A 274 2.17 7.46 -7.44
N ASP A 275 3.04 6.48 -7.22
CA ASP A 275 3.99 6.49 -6.11
C ASP A 275 5.26 7.25 -6.49
N ALA A 276 5.43 8.43 -5.88
CA ALA A 276 6.60 9.27 -6.05
C ALA A 276 7.80 8.85 -5.18
N GLY A 277 7.61 7.91 -4.24
CA GLY A 277 8.69 7.35 -3.44
C GLY A 277 9.74 6.65 -4.30
N HIS A 278 9.31 6.07 -5.42
CA HIS A 278 10.20 5.60 -6.48
C HIS A 278 10.52 6.76 -7.43
N CYS A 279 11.80 7.14 -7.56
CA CYS A 279 12.21 8.20 -8.49
C CYS A 279 11.89 7.91 -9.96
N GLU A 280 11.62 6.64 -10.30
CA GLU A 280 11.16 6.21 -11.61
C GLU A 280 9.63 6.36 -11.78
N GLY A 281 8.91 6.45 -10.65
CA GLY A 281 7.48 6.72 -10.59
C GLY A 281 6.60 5.57 -10.98
N TRP A 282 5.84 5.01 -10.05
CA TRP A 282 5.09 3.79 -10.31
C TRP A 282 3.58 4.07 -10.37
N HIS A 283 2.91 3.63 -11.42
CA HIS A 283 1.44 3.58 -11.44
C HIS A 283 0.98 2.29 -10.81
N GLU A 284 0.16 2.40 -9.78
CA GLU A 284 -0.22 1.25 -8.98
C GLU A 284 -1.62 1.40 -8.41
N ILE A 285 -2.20 0.27 -8.03
CA ILE A 285 -3.36 0.25 -7.14
C ILE A 285 -2.86 0.15 -5.70
N HIS A 286 -2.98 1.23 -4.94
CA HIS A 286 -2.55 1.29 -3.53
C HIS A 286 -3.50 2.22 -2.73
N PRO A 287 -4.12 1.73 -1.63
CA PRO A 287 -4.09 0.33 -1.19
C PRO A 287 -5.05 -0.50 -2.05
N VAL A 288 -4.76 -1.79 -2.20
CA VAL A 288 -5.76 -2.76 -2.68
C VAL A 288 -6.83 -2.93 -1.62
N LYS A 289 -8.06 -2.53 -1.94
CA LYS A 289 -9.24 -2.57 -1.06
C LYS A 289 -10.07 -3.83 -1.23
N TYR A 290 -9.92 -4.49 -2.38
CA TYR A 290 -10.67 -5.67 -2.78
C TYR A 290 -9.77 -6.61 -3.57
N LEU A 291 -9.84 -7.90 -3.26
CA LEU A 291 -9.21 -8.98 -4.00
C LEU A 291 -10.19 -10.15 -4.15
N GLN A 292 -10.30 -10.65 -5.37
CA GLN A 292 -10.96 -11.93 -5.64
C GLN A 292 -10.24 -12.72 -6.72
N LYS A 293 -9.94 -13.98 -6.42
CA LYS A 293 -9.48 -14.98 -7.38
C LYS A 293 -10.64 -15.37 -8.30
N ILE A 294 -10.39 -15.31 -9.60
CA ILE A 294 -11.35 -15.69 -10.63
C ILE A 294 -11.17 -17.18 -10.89
N GLU A 295 -11.89 -17.99 -10.12
CA GLU A 295 -11.96 -19.43 -10.36
C GLU A 295 -12.91 -19.73 -11.53
N GLY A 296 -12.53 -20.67 -12.38
CA GLY A 296 -13.40 -21.12 -13.46
C GLY A 296 -14.64 -21.78 -12.89
N ALA A 297 -15.80 -21.42 -13.42
CA ALA A 297 -16.96 -22.30 -13.31
C ALA A 297 -16.59 -23.65 -13.93
N VAL A 298 -16.29 -24.64 -13.09
CA VAL A 298 -16.25 -26.04 -13.49
C VAL A 298 -17.68 -26.41 -13.85
N GLY A 299 -18.02 -26.41 -15.16
CA GLY A 299 -19.23 -27.07 -15.65
C GLY A 299 -20.13 -26.34 -16.65
N ASP A 300 -19.77 -25.18 -17.22
CA ASP A 300 -20.49 -24.67 -18.41
C ASP A 300 -19.74 -25.10 -19.68
N PRO A 301 -20.19 -26.15 -20.40
CA PRO A 301 -19.55 -26.61 -21.64
C PRO A 301 -19.73 -25.64 -22.82
N ASP A 302 -20.68 -24.71 -22.74
CA ASP A 302 -20.97 -23.73 -23.80
C ASP A 302 -20.25 -22.39 -23.58
N ARG A 303 -19.53 -22.24 -22.47
CA ARG A 303 -18.67 -21.08 -22.19
C ARG A 303 -17.27 -21.57 -21.88
N PRO A 304 -16.23 -21.16 -22.62
CA PRO A 304 -14.86 -21.55 -22.30
C PRO A 304 -14.63 -21.25 -20.81
N SER A 305 -14.22 -22.28 -20.06
CA SER A 305 -14.09 -22.21 -18.61
C SER A 305 -13.37 -20.93 -18.25
N ALA A 306 -13.93 -20.09 -17.38
CA ALA A 306 -13.25 -18.85 -16.95
C ALA A 306 -11.84 -19.11 -16.36
N ALA A 307 -11.53 -20.38 -16.00
CA ALA A 307 -10.22 -20.91 -15.61
C ALA A 307 -9.23 -21.19 -16.78
N GLN A 308 -9.59 -20.93 -18.04
CA GLN A 308 -8.58 -20.65 -19.08
C GLN A 308 -8.05 -19.19 -19.00
N ALA A 309 -8.23 -18.58 -17.80
CA ALA A 309 -7.25 -17.91 -16.93
C ALA A 309 -6.78 -16.48 -17.30
N CYS A 310 -7.73 -15.55 -17.28
CA CYS A 310 -7.61 -14.19 -17.80
C CYS A 310 -7.53 -14.25 -19.33
N VAL A 311 -8.63 -13.84 -19.99
CA VAL A 311 -8.85 -13.97 -21.43
C VAL A 311 -7.63 -13.41 -22.18
N GLN A 312 -6.75 -14.26 -22.68
CA GLN A 312 -5.52 -13.86 -23.37
C GLN A 312 -5.62 -14.21 -24.86
N GLY A 313 -5.22 -13.30 -25.74
CA GLY A 313 -5.40 -13.51 -27.16
C GLY A 313 -5.15 -12.27 -28.01
N ASN A 314 -5.47 -12.37 -29.29
CA ASN A 314 -5.18 -11.33 -30.26
C ASN A 314 -6.23 -10.21 -30.20
N LEU A 315 -5.84 -9.04 -29.72
CA LEU A 315 -6.68 -7.84 -29.67
C LEU A 315 -7.11 -7.30 -31.05
N ASP A 316 -6.42 -7.69 -32.13
CA ASP A 316 -6.81 -7.34 -33.49
C ASP A 316 -8.03 -8.15 -33.98
N ASP A 317 -8.37 -9.26 -33.31
CA ASP A 317 -9.61 -10.00 -33.56
C ASP A 317 -10.79 -9.30 -32.87
N PRO A 318 -11.76 -8.74 -33.62
CA PRO A 318 -12.90 -8.03 -33.03
C PRO A 318 -13.78 -8.92 -32.14
N ALA A 319 -13.90 -10.21 -32.45
CA ALA A 319 -14.70 -11.14 -31.66
C ALA A 319 -14.06 -11.38 -30.30
N PHE A 320 -12.75 -11.64 -30.29
CA PHE A 320 -11.97 -11.76 -29.08
C PHE A 320 -12.01 -10.47 -28.24
N ARG A 321 -11.79 -9.31 -28.88
CA ARG A 321 -11.84 -8.01 -28.21
C ARG A 321 -13.18 -7.76 -27.52
N SER A 322 -14.30 -8.13 -28.16
CA SER A 322 -15.63 -8.04 -27.55
C SER A 322 -15.74 -8.92 -26.29
N ILE A 323 -15.27 -10.18 -26.36
CA ILE A 323 -15.31 -11.12 -25.24
C ILE A 323 -14.46 -10.59 -24.07
N ALA A 324 -13.25 -10.09 -24.34
CA ALA A 324 -12.38 -9.51 -23.33
C ALA A 324 -13.03 -8.30 -22.66
N THR A 325 -13.61 -7.40 -23.46
CA THR A 325 -14.32 -6.20 -22.97
C THR A 325 -15.48 -6.58 -22.05
N ASP A 326 -16.34 -7.51 -22.49
CA ASP A 326 -17.50 -7.98 -21.71
C ASP A 326 -17.07 -8.66 -20.40
N PHE A 327 -15.97 -9.42 -20.43
CA PHE A 327 -15.41 -10.08 -19.26
C PHE A 327 -14.92 -9.07 -18.21
N ILE A 328 -14.14 -8.08 -18.63
CA ILE A 328 -13.62 -7.01 -17.77
C ILE A 328 -14.76 -6.20 -17.18
N ASN A 329 -15.69 -5.73 -18.03
CA ASN A 329 -16.82 -4.91 -17.61
C ASN A 329 -17.70 -5.66 -16.61
N ARG A 330 -17.96 -6.95 -16.83
CA ARG A 330 -18.78 -7.75 -15.91
C ARG A 330 -18.19 -7.78 -14.50
N TRP A 331 -16.90 -8.08 -14.38
CA TRP A 331 -16.23 -8.11 -13.07
C TRP A 331 -16.22 -6.73 -12.42
N CYS A 332 -15.78 -5.71 -13.15
CA CYS A 332 -15.69 -4.36 -12.59
C CYS A 332 -17.07 -3.76 -12.23
N GLU A 333 -18.11 -4.02 -13.01
CA GLU A 333 -19.47 -3.61 -12.68
C GLU A 333 -20.03 -4.35 -11.47
N GLN A 334 -19.79 -5.66 -11.34
CA GLN A 334 -20.21 -6.43 -10.17
C GLN A 334 -19.54 -5.93 -8.89
N LEU A 335 -18.24 -5.60 -8.96
CA LEU A 335 -17.52 -4.99 -7.85
C LEU A 335 -18.09 -3.62 -7.48
N LYS A 336 -18.32 -2.77 -8.46
CA LYS A 336 -18.93 -1.46 -8.24
C LYS A 336 -20.32 -1.59 -7.62
N GLN A 337 -21.11 -2.57 -8.06
CA GLN A 337 -22.42 -2.86 -7.47
C GLN A 337 -22.28 -3.37 -6.03
N ALA A 338 -21.33 -4.26 -5.75
CA ALA A 338 -21.06 -4.79 -4.41
C ALA A 338 -20.62 -3.68 -3.43
N ALA A 339 -19.77 -2.76 -3.90
CA ALA A 339 -19.28 -1.62 -3.12
C ALA A 339 -20.32 -0.49 -2.96
N GLY A 340 -21.38 -0.49 -3.78
CA GLY A 340 -22.41 0.55 -3.79
C GLY A 340 -23.17 0.69 -2.47
N ALA A 341 -23.53 1.92 -2.12
CA ALA A 341 -24.19 2.24 -0.85
C ALA A 341 -25.47 1.42 -0.60
N ARG A 342 -26.25 1.12 -1.66
CA ARG A 342 -27.45 0.29 -1.56
C ARG A 342 -27.11 -1.16 -1.17
N THR A 343 -26.10 -1.75 -1.79
CA THR A 343 -25.67 -3.12 -1.49
C THR A 343 -25.06 -3.21 -0.11
N LYS A 344 -24.20 -2.25 0.27
CA LYS A 344 -23.68 -2.13 1.64
C LYS A 344 -24.82 -2.00 2.65
N ALA A 345 -25.79 -1.11 2.43
CA ALA A 345 -26.94 -0.96 3.30
C ALA A 345 -27.76 -2.25 3.42
N ALA A 346 -28.00 -2.95 2.30
CA ALA A 346 -28.69 -4.23 2.29
C ALA A 346 -27.91 -5.31 3.07
N GLN A 347 -26.60 -5.42 2.87
CA GLN A 347 -25.73 -6.35 3.60
C GLN A 347 -25.68 -6.07 5.12
N GLN A 348 -25.96 -4.84 5.54
CA GLN A 348 -26.09 -4.51 6.96
C GLN A 348 -27.45 -4.91 7.56
N LEU A 349 -28.43 -5.34 6.77
CA LEU A 349 -29.70 -5.83 7.32
C LEU A 349 -29.52 -7.20 7.98
N PRO A 350 -30.13 -7.48 9.15
CA PRO A 350 -30.01 -8.78 9.82
C PRO A 350 -30.32 -9.96 8.89
N GLU A 351 -31.31 -9.80 8.02
CA GLU A 351 -31.71 -10.76 6.99
C GLU A 351 -30.76 -10.84 5.78
N ASN A 352 -29.55 -10.29 5.86
CA ASN A 352 -28.50 -10.51 4.87
C ASN A 352 -27.16 -10.85 5.52
N ARG A 353 -27.11 -10.96 6.86
CA ARG A 353 -25.91 -11.28 7.65
C ARG A 353 -25.85 -12.76 8.03
N TRP A 354 -26.05 -13.62 7.05
CA TRP A 354 -26.14 -15.06 7.28
C TRP A 354 -24.75 -15.68 7.42
N TYR A 355 -24.48 -16.33 8.55
CA TYR A 355 -23.29 -17.19 8.71
C TYR A 355 -23.55 -18.60 8.16
N LEU A 356 -24.79 -19.07 8.29
CA LEU A 356 -25.38 -20.20 7.58
C LEU A 356 -26.64 -19.68 6.89
N HIS A 357 -26.90 -20.14 5.66
CA HIS A 357 -28.06 -19.70 4.89
C HIS A 357 -29.37 -19.90 5.68
N PRO A 358 -30.36 -18.99 5.61
CA PRO A 358 -31.64 -19.06 6.36
C PRO A 358 -32.38 -20.38 6.24
N ALA A 359 -32.30 -20.97 5.04
CA ALA A 359 -32.91 -22.26 4.75
C ALA A 359 -32.29 -23.43 5.55
N ILE A 360 -31.12 -23.22 6.18
CA ILE A 360 -30.38 -24.20 6.97
C ILE A 360 -30.50 -23.90 8.47
N ASP A 361 -30.41 -22.63 8.88
CA ASP A 361 -30.44 -22.25 10.31
C ASP A 361 -31.84 -21.94 10.86
N GLY A 362 -32.84 -21.80 9.98
CA GLY A 362 -34.23 -21.55 10.35
C GLY A 362 -34.54 -20.10 10.71
N CYS A 363 -33.67 -19.14 10.39
CA CYS A 363 -33.96 -17.72 10.58
C CYS A 363 -35.02 -17.25 9.56
N GLU A 364 -36.29 -17.29 9.94
CA GLU A 364 -37.34 -16.58 9.21
C GLU A 364 -37.23 -15.07 9.43
N PRO A 365 -37.40 -14.23 8.39
CA PRO A 365 -37.45 -12.79 8.56
C PRO A 365 -38.59 -12.42 9.54
N PRO A 366 -38.38 -11.44 10.42
CA PRO A 366 -39.40 -11.03 11.37
C PRO A 366 -40.68 -10.62 10.62
N SER A 367 -41.82 -11.14 11.07
CA SER A 367 -43.10 -10.85 10.44
C SER A 367 -43.33 -9.33 10.43
N PRO A 368 -43.80 -8.75 9.30
CA PRO A 368 -44.09 -7.32 9.26
C PRO A 368 -45.11 -6.96 10.36
N PRO A 369 -44.96 -5.78 11.00
CA PRO A 369 -45.89 -5.36 12.03
C PRO A 369 -47.31 -5.32 11.47
N PRO A 370 -48.33 -5.69 12.26
CA PRO A 370 -49.72 -5.69 11.80
C PRO A 370 -50.11 -4.28 11.34
N ALA A 371 -50.88 -4.21 10.25
CA ALA A 371 -51.36 -2.93 9.73
C ALA A 371 -52.13 -2.18 10.83
N PRO A 372 -51.94 -0.86 10.97
CA PRO A 372 -52.67 -0.07 11.96
C PRO A 372 -54.18 -0.20 11.69
N ALA A 373 -54.93 -0.50 12.77
CA ALA A 373 -56.37 -0.72 12.74
C ALA A 373 -57.17 0.56 12.46
#